data_AF-A0A7S7L8M2-F1
#
_entry.id   AF-A0A7S7L8M2-F1
#
_cell.length_a   1.000
_cell.length_b   1.000
_cell.length_c   1.000
_cell.angle_alpha   90.00
_cell.angle_beta   90.00
_cell.angle_gamma   90.00
#
_symmetry.space_group_name_H-M   'P 1'
#
loop_
_entity.id
_entity.type
_entity.pdbx_description
1 polymer ?
#
loop_
_entity_poly.entity_id
_entity_poly.type
_entity_poly.pdbx_seq_one_letter_code
_entity_poly.pdbx_strand_id
1 'polypeptide(L)'
;MEEISFDLVGKRLEQDIVSNLDVLLLKKGSILTETNILLLKKHNYKKVKVSEDLSFKKLYKNYIENIENLFLNIEKMKTIPVKEWFEQDKKIVSFVQREASFLEQLYKMSGEPTLYRHSGNVGLISFFLGKLLRYSYKNKLLLWQMGVLHDIGKLEVNNELFKKEKRN
;
A
#
# COMPACT_ATOMS: atom_id res chain seq x y z
N MET A 1 1.68 15.85 5.26
CA MET A 1 2.74 16.07 6.27
C MET A 1 2.69 14.89 7.23
N GLU A 2 3.81 14.27 7.54
CA GLU A 2 3.91 13.13 8.47
C GLU A 2 4.33 13.62 9.86
N GLU A 3 3.89 12.92 10.92
CA GLU A 3 4.30 13.20 12.30
C GLU A 3 5.75 12.78 12.54
N ILE A 4 6.47 13.55 13.35
CA ILE A 4 7.88 13.27 13.62
C ILE A 4 8.01 12.03 14.50
N SER A 5 8.37 10.91 13.88
CA SER A 5 8.76 9.67 14.54
C SER A 5 10.07 9.14 13.95
N PHE A 6 10.62 8.10 14.58
CA PHE A 6 11.78 7.38 14.04
C PHE A 6 11.43 6.59 12.76
N ASP A 7 10.15 6.43 12.42
CA ASP A 7 9.72 5.80 11.15
C ASP A 7 10.02 6.66 9.93
N LEU A 8 10.36 7.94 10.12
CA LEU A 8 10.77 8.84 9.05
C LEU A 8 12.24 8.67 8.67
N VAL A 9 13.03 7.92 9.44
CA VAL A 9 14.44 7.65 9.13
C VAL A 9 14.54 6.96 7.76
N GLY A 10 15.46 7.45 6.92
CA GLY A 10 15.64 7.02 5.54
C GLY A 10 14.75 7.74 4.53
N LYS A 11 13.69 8.45 4.95
CA LYS A 11 12.86 9.25 4.04
C LYS A 11 13.57 10.54 3.64
N ARG A 12 13.28 11.03 2.44
CA ARG A 12 13.83 12.29 1.91
C ARG A 12 12.94 13.46 2.32
N LEU A 13 13.51 14.56 2.76
CA LEU A 13 12.76 15.77 3.09
C LEU A 13 12.27 16.49 1.83
N GLU A 14 11.02 16.98 1.82
CA GLU A 14 10.42 17.67 0.65
C GLU A 14 10.28 19.19 0.81
N GLN A 15 10.75 19.72 1.93
CA GLN A 15 10.72 21.15 2.27
C GLN A 15 12.02 21.52 2.98
N ASP A 16 12.34 22.81 3.06
CA ASP A 16 13.37 23.28 3.99
C ASP A 16 12.78 23.35 5.41
N ILE A 17 13.61 23.13 6.43
CA ILE A 17 13.25 23.27 7.85
C ILE A 17 14.14 24.36 8.43
N VAL A 18 13.51 25.37 9.03
CA VAL A 18 14.18 26.49 9.70
C VAL A 18 13.86 26.48 11.19
N SER A 19 14.74 27.02 12.03
CA SER A 19 14.41 27.23 13.44
C SER A 19 13.46 28.41 13.61
N ASN A 20 13.01 28.66 14.85
CA ASN A 20 12.31 29.88 15.23
C ASN A 20 13.15 31.16 15.11
N LEU A 21 14.46 31.03 14.86
CA LEU A 21 15.40 32.12 14.63
C LEU A 21 15.80 32.21 13.14
N ASP A 22 15.00 31.65 12.23
CA ASP A 22 15.23 31.59 10.78
C ASP A 22 16.55 30.94 10.35
N VAL A 23 17.15 30.12 11.22
CA VAL A 23 18.35 29.35 10.90
C VAL A 23 17.95 28.07 10.18
N LEU A 24 18.52 27.81 8.99
CA LEU A 24 18.31 26.55 8.26
C LEU A 24 18.83 25.36 9.07
N LEU A 25 17.92 24.47 9.48
CA LEU A 25 18.23 23.24 10.20
C LEU A 25 18.47 22.07 9.25
N LEU A 26 17.57 21.89 8.27
CA LEU A 26 17.65 20.83 7.26
C LEU A 26 17.20 21.37 5.91
N LYS A 27 17.97 21.07 4.88
CA LYS A 27 17.63 21.40 3.49
C LYS A 27 16.65 20.39 2.89
N LYS A 28 15.77 20.85 2.01
CA LYS A 28 14.99 20.02 1.09
C LYS A 28 15.91 19.05 0.35
N GLY A 29 15.50 17.79 0.30
CA GLY A 29 16.27 16.71 -0.31
C GLY A 29 17.18 15.96 0.65
N SER A 30 17.35 16.41 1.90
CA SER A 30 18.09 15.68 2.93
C SER A 30 17.43 14.34 3.26
N ILE A 31 18.24 13.29 3.45
CA ILE A 31 17.76 12.01 3.98
C ILE A 31 17.73 12.12 5.51
N LEU A 32 16.59 11.79 6.11
CA LEU A 32 16.42 11.85 7.55
C LEU A 32 17.20 10.72 8.23
N THR A 33 18.07 11.07 9.17
CA THR A 33 18.76 10.16 10.10
C THR A 33 18.14 10.27 11.49
N GLU A 34 18.48 9.36 12.40
CA GLU A 34 18.05 9.46 13.81
C GLU A 34 18.43 10.80 14.45
N THR A 35 19.63 11.31 14.17
CA THR A 35 20.09 12.63 14.63
C THR A 35 19.20 13.76 14.11
N ASN A 36 18.74 13.67 12.86
CA ASN A 36 17.81 14.65 12.28
C ASN A 36 16.45 14.60 12.98
N ILE A 37 15.94 13.41 13.33
CA ILE A 37 14.69 13.26 14.09
C ILE A 37 14.82 13.89 15.48
N LEU A 38 15.93 13.66 16.17
CA LEU A 38 16.20 14.27 17.47
C LEU A 38 16.32 15.80 17.39
N LEU A 39 17.00 16.32 16.36
CA LEU A 39 17.08 17.76 16.09
C LEU A 39 15.69 18.38 15.90
N LEU A 40 14.85 17.75 15.08
CA LEU A 40 13.50 18.25 14.81
C LEU A 40 12.61 18.24 16.07
N LYS A 41 12.70 17.18 16.89
CA LYS A 41 12.01 17.12 18.19
C LYS A 41 12.50 18.22 19.14
N LYS A 42 13.82 18.45 19.20
CA LYS A 42 14.42 19.52 20.02
C LYS A 42 13.93 20.91 19.62
N HIS A 43 13.68 21.13 18.33
CA HIS A 43 13.13 22.38 17.80
C HIS A 43 11.59 22.41 17.74
N ASN A 44 10.90 21.52 18.47
CA ASN A 44 9.43 21.46 18.60
C ASN A 44 8.66 21.33 17.28
N TYR A 45 9.29 20.75 16.24
CA TYR A 45 8.55 20.40 15.04
C TYR A 45 7.62 19.21 15.32
N LYS A 46 6.34 19.36 14.98
CA LYS A 46 5.33 18.30 15.13
C LYS A 46 5.19 17.45 13.87
N LYS A 47 5.26 18.09 12.70
CA LYS A 47 5.03 17.45 11.40
C LYS A 47 6.01 17.98 10.36
N VAL A 48 6.44 17.12 9.44
CA VAL A 48 7.30 17.48 8.32
C VAL A 48 6.76 16.92 7.00
N LYS A 49 7.11 17.57 5.90
CA LYS A 49 6.88 17.03 4.56
C LYS A 49 8.08 16.19 4.15
N VAL A 50 7.86 14.90 3.98
CA VAL A 50 8.85 13.92 3.53
C VAL A 50 8.34 13.24 2.27
N SER A 51 9.26 12.63 1.53
CA SER A 51 8.98 11.82 0.36
C SER A 51 8.05 10.71 0.77
N GLU A 52 7.03 10.48 -0.04
CA GLU A 52 6.11 9.38 0.16
C GLU A 52 6.89 8.06 0.28
N ASP A 53 6.58 7.28 1.31
CA ASP A 53 7.14 5.95 1.48
C ASP A 53 6.53 5.02 0.42
N LEU A 54 7.26 4.88 -0.68
CA LEU A 54 6.93 3.98 -1.79
C LEU A 54 7.50 2.57 -1.58
N SER A 55 7.91 2.22 -0.36
CA SER A 55 8.29 0.84 -0.06
C SER A 55 7.15 -0.11 -0.36
N PHE A 56 7.50 -1.30 -0.87
CA PHE A 56 6.50 -2.32 -1.17
C PHE A 56 5.63 -2.64 0.05
N LYS A 57 6.25 -2.71 1.24
CA LYS A 57 5.53 -2.98 2.50
C LYS A 57 4.40 -1.97 2.74
N LYS A 58 4.66 -0.68 2.57
CA LYS A 58 3.64 0.37 2.78
C LYS A 58 2.57 0.33 1.69
N LEU A 59 2.98 0.22 0.42
CA LEU A 59 2.06 0.10 -0.71
C LEU A 59 1.15 -1.13 -0.58
N TYR A 60 1.72 -2.27 -0.19
CA TYR A 60 1.01 -3.54 0.01
C TYR A 60 0.02 -3.47 1.16
N LYS A 61 0.42 -2.90 2.31
CA LYS A 61 -0.50 -2.71 3.44
C LYS A 61 -1.73 -1.91 3.02
N ASN A 62 -1.53 -0.75 2.41
CA ASN A 62 -2.64 0.11 1.95
C ASN A 62 -3.51 -0.63 0.91
N TYR A 63 -2.89 -1.38 -0.01
CA TYR A 63 -3.60 -2.15 -1.03
C TYR A 63 -4.51 -3.24 -0.43
N ILE A 64 -4.04 -3.99 0.57
CA ILE A 64 -4.87 -5.01 1.23
C ILE A 64 -6.02 -4.35 2.03
N GLU A 65 -5.76 -3.25 2.74
CA GLU A 65 -6.80 -2.48 3.44
C GLU A 65 -7.88 -1.98 2.47
N ASN A 66 -7.47 -1.53 1.28
CA ASN A 66 -8.40 -1.07 0.24
C ASN A 66 -9.25 -2.21 -0.33
N ILE A 67 -8.68 -3.40 -0.53
CA ILE A 67 -9.44 -4.59 -0.98
C ILE A 67 -10.41 -5.06 0.09
N GLU A 68 -10.01 -5.08 1.35
CA GLU A 68 -10.90 -5.41 2.46
C GLU A 68 -12.10 -4.44 2.50
N ASN A 69 -11.84 -3.14 2.41
CA ASN A 69 -12.90 -2.13 2.31
C ASN A 69 -13.80 -2.33 1.08
N LEU A 70 -13.22 -2.69 -0.07
CA LEU A 70 -13.97 -2.98 -1.28
C LEU A 70 -14.95 -4.13 -1.07
N PHE A 71 -14.46 -5.23 -0.52
CA PHE A 71 -15.25 -6.44 -0.28
C PHE A 71 -16.34 -6.20 0.77
N LEU A 72 -16.04 -5.51 1.88
CA LEU A 72 -17.01 -5.22 2.94
C LEU A 72 -18.13 -4.25 2.53
N ASN A 73 -17.87 -3.40 1.54
CA ASN A 73 -18.84 -2.40 1.09
C ASN A 73 -19.64 -2.85 -0.13
N ILE A 74 -19.21 -3.90 -0.84
CA ILE A 74 -19.86 -4.31 -2.08
C ILE A 74 -21.31 -4.77 -1.88
N GLU A 75 -21.61 -5.46 -0.77
CA GLU A 75 -22.96 -5.90 -0.43
C GLU A 75 -23.92 -4.73 -0.17
N LYS A 76 -23.40 -3.58 0.25
CA LYS A 76 -24.18 -2.39 0.63
C LYS A 76 -24.42 -1.44 -0.55
N MET A 77 -23.78 -1.69 -1.70
CA MET A 77 -23.78 -0.77 -2.82
C MET A 77 -24.77 -1.20 -3.90
N LYS A 78 -25.63 -0.26 -4.34
CA LYS A 78 -26.49 -0.43 -5.53
C LYS A 78 -25.70 -0.38 -6.83
N THR A 79 -24.55 0.30 -6.83
CA THR A 79 -23.66 0.47 -7.99
C THR A 79 -22.22 0.38 -7.54
N ILE A 80 -21.40 -0.37 -8.28
CA ILE A 80 -20.03 -0.70 -7.91
C ILE A 80 -19.07 0.13 -8.78
N PRO A 81 -18.41 1.18 -8.25
CA PRO A 81 -17.48 2.00 -9.01
C PRO A 81 -16.10 1.33 -9.13
N VAL A 82 -16.06 0.16 -9.79
CA VAL A 82 -14.87 -0.72 -9.91
C VAL A 82 -13.63 0.07 -10.32
N LYS A 83 -13.76 0.95 -11.32
CA LYS A 83 -12.63 1.71 -11.85
C LYS A 83 -11.99 2.60 -10.77
N GLU A 84 -12.80 3.36 -10.04
CA GLU A 84 -12.33 4.33 -9.03
C GLU A 84 -11.61 3.65 -7.87
N TRP A 85 -12.12 2.50 -7.44
CA TRP A 85 -11.46 1.71 -6.39
C TRP A 85 -10.10 1.17 -6.78
N PHE A 86 -9.89 0.84 -8.04
CA PHE A 86 -8.58 0.38 -8.51
C PHE A 86 -7.63 1.53 -8.86
N GLU A 87 -8.12 2.77 -9.03
CA GLU A 87 -7.24 3.92 -9.30
C GLU A 87 -6.30 4.21 -8.12
N GLN A 88 -6.80 4.10 -6.88
CA GLN A 88 -6.01 4.37 -5.66
C GLN A 88 -4.82 3.40 -5.47
N ASP A 89 -4.91 2.20 -6.06
CA ASP A 89 -3.90 1.14 -5.94
C ASP A 89 -2.95 1.06 -7.15
N LYS A 90 -3.03 2.00 -8.09
CA LYS A 90 -2.09 2.03 -9.23
C LYS A 90 -0.62 2.10 -8.80
N LYS A 91 -0.32 2.68 -7.64
CA LYS A 91 1.07 2.80 -7.15
C LYS A 91 1.69 1.43 -6.90
N ILE A 92 0.98 0.48 -6.29
CA ILE A 92 1.53 -0.87 -6.07
C ILE A 92 1.71 -1.62 -7.40
N VAL A 93 0.78 -1.48 -8.33
CA VAL A 93 0.89 -2.12 -9.64
C VAL A 93 2.04 -1.53 -10.45
N SER A 94 2.28 -0.21 -10.33
CA SER A 94 3.45 0.45 -10.93
C SER A 94 4.77 -0.05 -10.33
N PHE A 95 4.77 -0.43 -9.05
CA PHE A 95 5.91 -1.05 -8.39
C PHE A 95 6.17 -2.44 -8.99
N VAL A 96 5.15 -3.31 -9.06
CA VAL A 96 5.25 -4.66 -9.68
C VAL A 96 5.71 -4.59 -11.14
N GLN A 97 5.24 -3.57 -11.88
CA GLN A 97 5.67 -3.34 -13.26
C GLN A 97 7.18 -3.09 -13.37
N ARG A 98 7.79 -2.38 -12.41
CA ARG A 98 9.21 -2.01 -12.44
C ARG A 98 10.11 -3.07 -11.81
N GLU A 99 9.68 -3.64 -10.69
CA GLU A 99 10.52 -4.52 -9.88
C GLU A 99 10.48 -5.97 -10.37
N ALA A 100 11.66 -6.58 -10.55
CA ALA A 100 11.79 -8.00 -10.88
C ALA A 100 11.70 -8.88 -9.63
N SER A 101 12.19 -8.39 -8.48
CA SER A 101 12.19 -9.09 -7.18
C SER A 101 10.86 -9.03 -6.43
N PHE A 102 9.78 -8.59 -7.09
CA PHE A 102 8.46 -8.43 -6.48
C PHE A 102 8.01 -9.70 -5.73
N LEU A 103 8.22 -10.89 -6.30
CA LEU A 103 7.79 -12.15 -5.67
C LEU A 103 8.46 -12.40 -4.32
N GLU A 104 9.74 -12.05 -4.18
CA GLU A 104 10.45 -12.17 -2.90
C GLU A 104 9.90 -11.18 -1.87
N GLN A 105 9.59 -9.95 -2.30
CA GLN A 105 8.99 -8.94 -1.43
C GLN A 105 7.57 -9.32 -1.01
N LEU A 106 6.79 -9.91 -1.92
CA LEU A 106 5.45 -10.44 -1.63
C LEU A 106 5.51 -11.59 -0.62
N TYR A 107 6.45 -12.52 -0.79
CA TYR A 107 6.66 -13.64 0.13
C TYR A 107 6.98 -13.16 1.56
N LYS A 108 7.77 -12.08 1.69
CA LYS A 108 8.10 -11.46 2.98
C LYS A 108 6.91 -10.78 3.67
N MET A 109 5.80 -10.52 2.97
CA MET A 109 4.61 -9.89 3.56
C MET A 109 3.71 -10.89 4.30
N SER A 110 4.19 -12.09 4.65
CA SER A 110 3.40 -13.15 5.31
C SER A 110 2.58 -12.64 6.50
N GLY A 111 1.41 -13.25 6.70
CA GLY A 111 0.46 -12.90 7.75
C GLY A 111 -0.72 -13.86 7.70
N GLU A 112 -1.71 -13.63 8.56
CA GLU A 112 -2.90 -14.47 8.63
C GLU A 112 -3.59 -14.59 7.25
N PRO A 113 -3.96 -15.80 6.83
CA PRO A 113 -4.63 -16.01 5.55
C PRO A 113 -6.06 -15.46 5.64
N THR A 114 -6.33 -14.38 4.92
CA THR A 114 -7.67 -13.82 4.75
C THR A 114 -8.07 -13.87 3.28
N LEU A 115 -9.39 -13.86 3.01
CA LEU A 115 -9.93 -13.79 1.64
C LEU A 115 -9.40 -12.56 0.89
N TYR A 116 -9.29 -11.42 1.58
CA TYR A 116 -8.83 -10.15 1.00
C TYR A 116 -7.34 -10.22 0.64
N ARG A 117 -6.52 -10.79 1.52
CA ARG A 117 -5.09 -11.01 1.28
C ARG A 117 -4.86 -11.99 0.13
N HIS A 118 -5.61 -13.09 0.11
CA HIS A 118 -5.56 -14.07 -0.98
C HIS A 118 -5.88 -13.41 -2.32
N SER A 119 -7.04 -12.74 -2.40
CA SER A 119 -7.50 -12.06 -3.61
C SER A 119 -6.54 -10.97 -4.07
N GLY A 120 -6.02 -10.17 -3.13
CA GLY A 120 -5.00 -9.16 -3.42
C GLY A 120 -3.72 -9.75 -4.00
N ASN A 121 -3.23 -10.84 -3.42
CA ASN A 121 -2.05 -11.55 -3.91
C ASN A 121 -2.26 -12.14 -5.30
N VAL A 122 -3.39 -12.82 -5.52
CA VAL A 122 -3.76 -13.39 -6.83
C VAL A 122 -3.82 -12.29 -7.89
N GLY A 123 -4.39 -11.13 -7.56
CA GLY A 123 -4.38 -9.96 -8.43
C GLY A 123 -2.97 -9.52 -8.83
N LEU A 124 -2.07 -9.29 -7.85
CA LEU A 124 -0.71 -8.82 -8.14
C LEU A 124 0.11 -9.86 -8.93
N ILE A 125 -0.06 -11.15 -8.61
CA ILE A 125 0.57 -12.26 -9.34
C ILE A 125 0.04 -12.30 -10.78
N SER A 126 -1.27 -12.14 -10.99
CA SER A 126 -1.87 -12.10 -12.33
C SER A 126 -1.34 -10.94 -13.17
N PHE A 127 -1.16 -9.76 -12.55
CA PHE A 127 -0.48 -8.63 -13.19
C PHE A 127 0.95 -8.99 -13.62
N PHE A 128 1.70 -9.60 -12.70
CA PHE A 128 3.09 -10.00 -12.92
C PHE A 128 3.21 -11.08 -14.02
N LEU A 129 2.30 -12.04 -14.08
CA LEU A 129 2.22 -13.01 -15.17
C LEU A 129 1.97 -12.31 -16.51
N GLY A 130 1.04 -11.35 -16.56
CA GLY A 130 0.85 -10.53 -17.77
C GLY A 130 2.09 -9.73 -18.18
N LYS A 131 2.91 -9.29 -17.20
CA LYS A 131 4.23 -8.67 -17.46
C LYS A 131 5.20 -9.67 -18.10
N LEU A 132 5.30 -10.89 -17.56
CA LEU A 132 6.15 -11.95 -18.13
C LEU A 132 5.73 -12.32 -19.57
N LEU A 133 4.42 -12.38 -19.82
CA LEU A 133 3.82 -12.65 -21.12
C LEU A 133 3.81 -11.44 -22.08
N ARG A 134 4.41 -10.30 -21.67
CA ARG A 134 4.52 -9.07 -22.47
C ARG A 134 3.19 -8.47 -22.92
N TYR A 135 2.14 -8.65 -22.13
CA TYR A 135 0.84 -8.04 -22.41
C TYR A 135 0.88 -6.52 -22.26
N SER A 136 -0.04 -5.84 -22.97
CA SER A 136 -0.22 -4.40 -22.88
C SER A 136 -0.52 -3.98 -21.43
N TYR A 137 -0.17 -2.74 -21.06
CA TYR A 137 -0.43 -2.25 -19.70
C TYR A 137 -1.92 -2.32 -19.34
N LYS A 138 -2.79 -1.99 -20.31
CA LYS A 138 -4.25 -2.14 -20.17
C LYS A 138 -4.66 -3.58 -19.83
N ASN A 139 -4.12 -4.58 -20.54
CA ASN A 139 -4.47 -5.98 -20.29
C ASN A 139 -3.91 -6.49 -18.96
N LYS A 140 -2.73 -6.01 -18.55
CA LYS A 140 -2.17 -6.33 -17.23
C LYS A 140 -3.04 -5.77 -16.11
N LEU A 141 -3.52 -4.52 -16.24
CA LEU A 141 -4.48 -3.93 -15.30
C LEU A 141 -5.78 -4.73 -15.25
N LEU A 142 -6.28 -5.20 -16.40
CA LEU A 142 -7.48 -6.04 -16.43
C LEU A 142 -7.25 -7.37 -15.71
N LEU A 143 -6.13 -8.05 -15.93
CA LEU A 143 -5.76 -9.29 -15.22
C LEU A 143 -5.67 -9.08 -13.71
N TRP A 144 -5.09 -7.97 -13.28
CA TRP A 144 -5.03 -7.60 -11.88
C TRP A 144 -6.43 -7.47 -11.27
N GLN A 145 -7.31 -6.68 -11.91
CA GLN A 145 -8.68 -6.46 -11.45
C GLN A 145 -9.47 -7.78 -11.40
N MET A 146 -9.38 -8.60 -12.45
CA MET A 146 -10.01 -9.92 -12.49
C MET A 146 -9.48 -10.83 -11.38
N GLY A 147 -8.17 -10.84 -11.14
CA GLY A 147 -7.56 -11.63 -10.08
C GLY A 147 -7.98 -11.18 -8.67
N VAL A 148 -8.17 -9.88 -8.44
CA VAL A 148 -8.72 -9.38 -7.17
C VAL A 148 -10.18 -9.76 -7.00
N LEU A 149 -10.99 -9.69 -8.06
CA LEU A 149 -12.43 -9.92 -7.97
C LEU A 149 -12.84 -11.39 -8.15
N HIS A 150 -11.91 -12.29 -8.49
CA HIS A 150 -12.24 -13.67 -8.90
C HIS A 150 -13.06 -14.45 -7.87
N ASP A 151 -12.80 -14.20 -6.58
CA ASP A 151 -13.40 -14.88 -5.45
C ASP A 151 -14.44 -14.01 -4.71
N ILE A 152 -14.91 -12.91 -5.33
CA ILE A 152 -15.83 -11.98 -4.66
C ILE A 152 -17.16 -12.61 -4.26
N GLY A 153 -17.63 -13.62 -5.01
CA GLY A 153 -18.82 -14.40 -4.67
C GLY A 153 -18.66 -15.29 -3.44
N LYS A 154 -17.44 -15.52 -2.94
CA LYS A 154 -17.21 -16.28 -1.70
C LYS A 154 -17.51 -15.48 -0.43
N LEU A 155 -17.79 -14.17 -0.54
CA LEU A 155 -18.18 -13.33 0.59
C LEU A 155 -19.43 -13.86 1.33
N GLU A 156 -20.45 -14.28 0.58
CA GLU A 156 -21.67 -14.86 1.16
C GLU A 156 -21.41 -16.22 1.84
N VAL A 157 -20.51 -17.03 1.28
CA VAL A 157 -20.17 -18.37 1.79
C VAL A 157 -19.26 -18.31 3.03
N ASN A 158 -18.31 -17.36 3.05
CA ASN A 158 -17.36 -17.23 4.15
C ASN A 158 -18.02 -16.70 5.43
N ASN A 159 -19.11 -15.93 5.34
CA ASN A 159 -19.85 -15.49 6.54
C ASN A 159 -20.38 -16.68 7.38
N GLU A 160 -20.66 -17.83 6.77
CA GLU A 160 -21.03 -19.05 7.51
C GLU A 160 -19.82 -19.83 8.03
N LEU A 161 -18.71 -19.89 7.27
CA LEU A 161 -17.49 -20.58 7.67
C LEU A 161 -16.75 -19.86 8.82
N PHE A 162 -16.64 -18.53 8.78
CA PHE A 162 -16.12 -17.71 9.89
C PHE A 162 -16.98 -17.79 11.15
N LYS A 163 -18.29 -18.05 11.04
CA LYS A 163 -19.16 -18.32 12.20
C LYS A 163 -18.94 -19.71 12.79
N LYS A 164 -18.56 -20.70 11.97
CA LYS A 164 -18.37 -22.08 12.41
C LYS A 164 -17.01 -22.29 13.09
N GLU A 165 -15.96 -21.59 12.67
CA GLU A 165 -14.63 -21.67 13.31
C GLU A 165 -14.53 -20.94 14.66
N LYS A 166 -15.53 -20.12 15.04
CA LYS A 166 -15.66 -19.55 16.40
C LYS A 166 -16.41 -20.44 17.40
N ARG A 167 -16.74 -21.68 17.03
CA ARG A 167 -17.19 -22.71 17.96
C ARG A 167 -16.24 -23.90 17.87
N ASN A 168 -15.18 -23.84 18.67
CA ASN A 168 -14.72 -24.88 19.59
C ASN A 168 -13.45 -24.41 20.29
#